data_AF-A0A3N5X5P5-F1
#
_entry.id   AF-A0A3N5X5P5-F1
#
_cell.length_a   1.000
_cell.length_b   1.000
_cell.length_c   1.000
_cell.angle_alpha   90.00
_cell.angle_beta   90.00
_cell.angle_gamma   90.00
#
_symmetry.space_group_name_H-M   'P 1'
#
loop_
_entity.id
_entity.type
_entity.pdbx_description
1 polymer ?
#
loop_
_entity_poly.entity_id
_entity_poly.type
_entity_poly.pdbx_seq_one_letter_code
_entity_poly.pdbx_strand_id
1 'polypeptide(L)'
;MKHEENDLGIDRMIEQSTTSEVPPDVEASLRTQLADFRTRIEQSRPGRIESIVAGIRQSLGQYRNGIIGLAGAAAVVAVAVLFLNPGGSGEVYAAAAHRLQQARTLSYSIVLNSNPYVAVDFTHQAPGFQRLKCSWGMEIRADAVAGKTLILFHYSKQYIFGTEAEAKQLVRSADEAFEQFRSLPERADEELGEKSEDGKTFVGFRVRDNDGITDIWVDRASGQPDHVDITILASGKQVHQMKIDNIRLGEQVEIDGMDLEPPTDYNLVSETADQSGPARGGEQQLPPIVARIRTDPEKTVIVLGMSGPHEQHLEAIARVEAELKRLGVKPLGEPFGQYYNAASDPLPIWEVGFPVPAGVTAQAPFEVRHIPETLVAEADIVGPWGGDSSRRWGAFLRSVLEQGYAPAGPAQESWLGAEGTGAEQRTQMKVAVTKAQ
;
A
#
# COMPACT_ATOMS: atom_id res chain seq x y z
N MET A 1 -20.31 36.30 -11.11
CA MET A 1 -19.06 36.20 -11.89
C MET A 1 -17.89 36.20 -10.92
N LYS A 2 -17.57 35.01 -10.38
CA LYS A 2 -16.43 34.63 -9.51
C LYS A 2 -16.81 33.30 -8.81
N HIS A 3 -16.66 32.19 -9.52
CA HIS A 3 -16.66 30.83 -8.95
C HIS A 3 -15.97 29.79 -9.85
N GLU A 4 -15.07 30.20 -10.75
CA GLU A 4 -14.38 29.29 -11.68
C GLU A 4 -12.97 28.87 -11.22
N GLU A 5 -12.52 29.24 -10.02
CA GLU A 5 -11.12 29.03 -9.60
C GLU A 5 -10.84 27.69 -8.89
N ASN A 6 -11.85 26.87 -8.58
CA ASN A 6 -11.69 25.60 -7.85
C ASN A 6 -11.64 24.33 -8.72
N ASP A 7 -11.97 24.41 -10.01
CA ASP A 7 -11.95 23.25 -10.91
C ASP A 7 -10.53 22.81 -11.30
N LEU A 8 -9.56 23.73 -11.26
CA LEU A 8 -8.19 23.48 -11.73
C LEU A 8 -7.33 22.64 -10.77
N GLY A 9 -7.79 22.38 -9.54
CA GLY A 9 -6.98 21.70 -8.51
C GLY A 9 -6.93 20.19 -8.65
N ILE A 10 -8.07 19.56 -8.96
CA ILE A 10 -8.18 18.09 -9.05
C ILE A 10 -7.67 17.59 -10.40
N ASP A 11 -8.02 18.28 -11.49
CA ASP A 11 -7.51 17.93 -12.82
C ASP A 11 -5.99 18.03 -12.90
N ARG A 12 -5.39 19.00 -12.20
CA ARG A 12 -3.93 19.13 -12.07
C ARG A 12 -3.31 18.01 -11.22
N MET A 13 -4.02 17.51 -10.21
CA MET A 13 -3.59 16.36 -9.41
C MET A 13 -3.64 15.05 -10.21
N ILE A 14 -4.61 14.91 -11.11
CA ILE A 14 -4.69 13.79 -12.06
C ILE A 14 -3.53 13.89 -13.07
N GLU A 15 -3.36 15.04 -13.74
CA GLU A 15 -2.24 15.26 -14.68
C GLU A 15 -0.86 15.04 -14.03
N GLN A 16 -0.68 15.43 -12.77
CA GLN A 16 0.57 15.23 -12.01
C GLN A 16 0.75 13.81 -11.45
N SER A 17 -0.29 12.98 -11.45
CA SER A 17 -0.22 11.56 -11.02
C SER A 17 -0.22 10.58 -12.19
N THR A 18 -0.53 11.03 -13.41
CA THR A 18 -0.59 10.21 -14.63
C THR A 18 0.50 10.53 -15.66
N THR A 19 1.69 10.98 -15.24
CA THR A 19 2.86 11.10 -16.14
C THR A 19 3.45 9.76 -16.57
N SER A 20 2.89 8.64 -16.11
CA SER A 20 3.10 7.31 -16.71
C SER A 20 1.94 7.05 -17.68
N GLU A 21 2.18 6.48 -18.86
CA GLU A 21 1.11 6.15 -19.82
C GLU A 21 0.06 5.23 -19.18
N VAL A 22 -1.01 5.84 -18.68
CA VAL A 22 -2.18 5.14 -18.19
C VAL A 22 -3.02 4.77 -19.43
N PRO A 23 -3.36 3.49 -19.62
CA PRO A 23 -4.23 3.08 -20.71
C PRO A 23 -5.52 3.94 -20.76
N PRO A 24 -5.97 4.42 -21.94
CA PRO A 24 -7.05 5.41 -22.07
C PRO A 24 -8.37 4.99 -21.41
N ASP A 25 -8.61 3.68 -21.32
CA ASP A 25 -9.76 3.06 -20.65
C ASP A 25 -9.69 3.18 -19.13
N VAL A 26 -8.49 3.09 -18.55
CA VAL A 26 -8.25 3.29 -17.11
C VAL A 26 -8.41 4.78 -16.76
N GLU A 27 -7.90 5.69 -17.60
CA GLU A 27 -8.07 7.13 -17.42
C GLU A 27 -9.56 7.53 -17.51
N ALA A 28 -10.29 7.01 -18.50
CA ALA A 28 -11.72 7.26 -18.65
C ALA A 28 -12.54 6.74 -17.46
N SER A 29 -12.17 5.58 -16.91
CA SER A 29 -12.79 5.03 -15.70
C SER A 29 -12.53 5.91 -14.47
N LEU A 30 -11.30 6.37 -14.28
CA LEU A 30 -10.93 7.27 -13.18
C LEU A 30 -11.66 8.61 -13.26
N ARG A 31 -11.74 9.22 -14.46
CA ARG A 31 -12.49 10.47 -14.68
C ARG A 31 -13.98 10.31 -14.36
N THR A 32 -14.58 9.19 -14.74
CA THR A 32 -15.98 8.89 -14.46
C THR A 32 -16.22 8.73 -12.96
N GLN A 33 -15.36 7.97 -12.27
CA GLN A 33 -15.46 7.76 -10.82
C GLN A 33 -15.27 9.07 -10.03
N LEU A 34 -14.39 9.96 -10.48
CA LEU A 34 -14.16 11.27 -9.86
C LEU A 34 -15.33 12.24 -10.07
N ALA A 35 -15.97 12.24 -11.24
CA ALA A 35 -17.18 13.03 -11.48
C ALA A 35 -18.36 12.57 -10.59
N ASP A 36 -18.54 11.26 -10.44
CA ASP A 36 -19.53 10.67 -9.54
C ASP A 36 -19.24 10.95 -8.06
N PHE A 37 -17.96 11.01 -7.71
CA PHE A 37 -17.51 11.36 -6.36
C PHE A 37 -17.79 12.83 -6.05
N ARG A 38 -17.45 13.74 -6.96
CA ARG A 38 -17.73 15.19 -6.84
C ARG A 38 -19.21 15.46 -6.62
N THR A 39 -20.06 14.83 -7.45
CA THR A 39 -21.52 14.95 -7.35
C THR A 39 -22.03 14.50 -5.97
N ARG A 40 -21.41 13.48 -5.37
CA ARG A 40 -21.78 12.97 -4.04
C ARG A 40 -21.29 13.83 -2.88
N ILE A 41 -20.11 14.44 -2.99
CA ILE A 41 -19.62 15.41 -1.99
C ILE A 41 -20.49 16.66 -1.97
N GLU A 42 -20.84 17.20 -3.14
CA GLU A 42 -21.71 18.38 -3.24
C GLU A 42 -23.12 18.12 -2.67
N GLN A 43 -23.57 16.86 -2.65
CA GLN A 43 -24.87 16.45 -2.11
C GLN A 43 -24.85 16.07 -0.61
N SER A 44 -23.68 15.98 0.03
CA SER A 44 -23.55 15.52 1.43
C SER A 44 -23.60 16.67 2.43
N ARG A 45 -24.46 16.57 3.47
CA ARG A 45 -24.62 17.62 4.50
C ARG A 45 -23.36 17.81 5.38
N PRO A 46 -23.08 19.03 5.89
CA PRO A 46 -21.82 19.38 6.58
C PRO A 46 -21.44 18.52 7.79
N GLY A 47 -22.41 17.97 8.53
CA GLY A 47 -22.15 17.23 9.79
C GLY A 47 -21.56 15.81 9.64
N ARG A 48 -21.54 15.22 8.43
CA ARG A 48 -21.01 13.85 8.22
C ARG A 48 -19.48 13.82 8.07
N ILE A 49 -18.87 14.94 7.68
CA ILE A 49 -17.42 15.05 7.41
C ILE A 49 -16.60 14.94 8.70
N GLU A 50 -17.12 15.44 9.83
CA GLU A 50 -16.41 15.40 11.12
C GLU A 50 -16.20 13.98 11.68
N SER A 51 -17.14 13.06 11.43
CA SER A 51 -17.05 11.66 11.88
C SER A 51 -15.98 10.85 11.14
N ILE A 52 -15.82 11.10 9.83
CA ILE A 52 -14.79 10.49 8.99
C ILE A 52 -13.40 10.98 9.42
N VAL A 53 -13.27 12.27 9.75
CA VAL A 53 -12.01 12.86 10.22
C VAL A 53 -11.58 12.29 11.59
N ALA A 54 -12.53 11.94 12.47
CA ALA A 54 -12.24 11.34 13.77
C ALA A 54 -11.70 9.91 13.67
N GLY A 55 -12.26 9.07 12.78
CA GLY A 55 -11.79 7.69 12.57
C GLY A 55 -10.38 7.60 11.99
N ILE A 56 -10.03 8.53 11.09
CA ILE A 56 -8.70 8.56 10.49
C ILE A 56 -7.66 9.07 11.51
N ARG A 57 -7.99 10.01 12.41
CA ARG A 57 -7.04 10.48 13.45
C ARG A 57 -6.55 9.36 14.39
N GLN A 58 -7.36 8.33 14.63
CA GLN A 58 -7.04 7.27 15.60
C GLN A 58 -6.17 6.15 15.02
N SER A 59 -6.25 5.89 13.70
CA SER A 59 -5.48 4.85 13.02
C SER A 59 -4.04 5.28 12.69
N LEU A 60 -3.79 6.59 12.51
CA LEU A 60 -2.53 7.11 11.99
C LEU A 60 -1.32 7.03 12.94
N GLY A 61 -1.53 7.01 14.26
CA GLY A 61 -0.46 6.69 15.23
C GLY A 61 0.04 5.23 15.14
N GLN A 62 -0.71 4.34 14.49
CA GLN A 62 -0.49 2.88 14.54
C GLN A 62 0.24 2.32 13.29
N TYR A 63 0.33 3.06 12.18
CA TYR A 63 0.97 2.64 10.92
C TYR A 63 2.51 2.82 10.89
N ARG A 64 3.04 3.60 11.83
CA ARG A 64 4.42 4.12 11.84
C ARG A 64 5.51 3.03 11.76
N ASN A 65 5.33 1.88 12.41
CA ASN A 65 6.35 0.82 12.45
C ASN A 65 6.29 -0.20 11.28
N GLY A 66 5.15 -0.36 10.62
CA GLY A 66 5.00 -1.31 9.50
C GLY A 66 5.51 -0.75 8.18
N ILE A 67 5.27 0.54 7.96
CA ILE A 67 5.65 1.26 6.73
C ILE A 67 7.17 1.41 6.62
N ILE A 68 7.86 1.70 7.72
CA ILE A 68 9.34 1.84 7.74
C ILE A 68 10.02 0.53 7.33
N GLY A 69 9.44 -0.62 7.67
CA GLY A 69 9.94 -1.93 7.26
C GLY A 69 9.76 -2.21 5.75
N LEU A 70 8.64 -1.77 5.16
CA LEU A 70 8.33 -1.96 3.75
C LEU A 70 9.16 -1.02 2.84
N ALA A 71 9.34 0.23 3.26
CA ALA A 71 10.21 1.20 2.58
C ALA A 71 11.68 0.80 2.61
N GLY A 72 12.16 0.24 3.73
CA GLY A 72 13.51 -0.31 3.84
C GLY A 72 13.71 -1.57 3.00
N ALA A 73 12.72 -2.48 2.95
CA ALA A 73 12.82 -3.71 2.17
C ALA A 73 12.78 -3.47 0.65
N ALA A 74 11.92 -2.57 0.15
CA ALA A 74 11.83 -2.27 -1.28
C ALA A 74 13.10 -1.59 -1.82
N ALA A 75 13.72 -0.68 -1.04
CA ALA A 75 14.98 -0.04 -1.40
C ALA A 75 16.18 -1.01 -1.38
N VAL A 76 16.17 -2.03 -0.50
CA VAL A 76 17.27 -3.00 -0.38
C VAL A 76 17.15 -4.14 -1.40
N VAL A 77 15.93 -4.62 -1.68
CA VAL A 77 15.69 -5.74 -2.62
C VAL A 77 15.94 -5.34 -4.08
N ALA A 78 15.78 -4.07 -4.42
CA ALA A 78 16.10 -3.57 -5.75
C ALA A 78 17.61 -3.54 -6.06
N VAL A 79 18.48 -3.55 -5.04
CA VAL A 79 19.87 -3.10 -5.24
C VAL A 79 20.93 -4.08 -4.68
N ALA A 80 20.55 -5.06 -3.87
CA ALA A 80 21.45 -6.15 -3.45
C ALA A 80 21.93 -7.06 -4.61
N VAL A 81 21.38 -6.89 -5.82
CA VAL A 81 21.44 -7.85 -6.95
C VAL A 81 22.61 -7.60 -7.92
N LEU A 82 23.66 -6.87 -7.52
CA LEU A 82 24.61 -6.28 -8.47
C LEU A 82 26.10 -6.61 -8.21
N PHE A 83 26.42 -7.88 -7.93
CA PHE A 83 27.83 -8.28 -7.76
C PHE A 83 28.22 -9.59 -8.46
N LEU A 84 29.34 -9.50 -9.20
CA LEU A 84 30.30 -10.53 -9.67
C LEU A 84 30.15 -11.10 -11.11
N ASN A 85 30.68 -10.39 -12.12
CA ASN A 85 31.69 -10.86 -13.11
C ASN A 85 31.98 -9.78 -14.20
N PRO A 86 33.25 -9.45 -14.52
CA PRO A 86 33.53 -8.53 -15.64
C PRO A 86 33.64 -9.30 -16.97
N GLY A 87 32.52 -9.38 -17.72
CA GLY A 87 32.39 -10.22 -18.91
C GLY A 87 31.78 -9.57 -20.16
N GLY A 88 31.85 -8.25 -20.38
CA GLY A 88 31.33 -7.63 -21.61
C GLY A 88 31.58 -6.12 -21.68
N SER A 89 31.66 -5.54 -22.88
CA SER A 89 32.05 -4.14 -23.10
C SER A 89 31.07 -3.39 -24.01
N GLY A 90 30.10 -2.70 -23.42
CA GLY A 90 29.35 -1.64 -24.09
C GLY A 90 29.76 -0.29 -23.52
N GLU A 91 30.30 0.63 -24.34
CA GLU A 91 30.56 2.02 -23.92
C GLU A 91 29.30 2.70 -23.37
N VAL A 92 28.12 2.31 -23.89
CA VAL A 92 26.80 2.77 -23.44
C VAL A 92 26.53 2.38 -21.99
N TYR A 93 26.81 1.14 -21.59
CA TYR A 93 26.65 0.69 -20.22
C TYR A 93 27.62 1.42 -19.28
N ALA A 94 28.90 1.51 -19.66
CA ALA A 94 29.91 2.20 -18.85
C ALA A 94 29.53 3.67 -18.61
N ALA A 95 28.99 4.35 -19.62
CA ALA A 95 28.48 5.70 -19.49
C ALA A 95 27.28 5.80 -18.53
N ALA A 96 26.33 4.86 -18.60
CA ALA A 96 25.18 4.81 -17.70
C ALA A 96 25.61 4.52 -16.24
N ALA A 97 26.48 3.53 -16.03
CA ALA A 97 27.04 3.19 -14.73
C ALA A 97 27.78 4.39 -14.12
N HIS A 98 28.66 5.04 -14.89
CA HIS A 98 29.39 6.23 -14.44
C HIS A 98 28.45 7.38 -14.05
N ARG A 99 27.33 7.58 -14.77
CA ARG A 99 26.32 8.60 -14.39
C ARG A 99 25.62 8.26 -13.08
N LEU A 100 25.22 7.00 -12.88
CA LEU A 100 24.64 6.54 -11.62
C LEU A 100 25.62 6.72 -10.45
N GLN A 101 26.89 6.38 -10.66
CA GLN A 101 27.95 6.52 -9.67
C GLN A 101 28.17 7.98 -9.24
N GLN A 102 28.09 8.91 -10.20
CA GLN A 102 28.31 10.34 -9.95
C GLN A 102 27.05 11.09 -9.47
N ALA A 103 25.88 10.47 -9.57
CA ALA A 103 24.65 11.11 -9.16
C ALA A 103 24.68 11.45 -7.66
N ARG A 104 24.09 12.59 -7.33
CA ARG A 104 23.77 12.99 -5.95
C ARG A 104 22.28 12.97 -5.67
N THR A 105 21.49 13.01 -6.73
CA THR A 105 20.03 12.96 -6.73
C THR A 105 19.59 11.85 -7.66
N LEU A 106 18.63 11.06 -7.19
CA LEU A 106 18.04 9.95 -7.91
C LEU A 106 16.54 9.93 -7.63
N SER A 107 15.74 9.81 -8.69
CA SER A 107 14.32 9.49 -8.57
C SER A 107 13.99 8.30 -9.45
N TYR A 108 13.11 7.41 -8.99
CA TYR A 108 12.62 6.26 -9.76
C TYR A 108 11.29 5.78 -9.17
N SER A 109 10.53 5.01 -9.95
CA SER A 109 9.31 4.33 -9.52
C SER A 109 9.56 2.84 -9.48
N ILE A 110 9.16 2.16 -8.40
CA ILE A 110 9.10 0.70 -8.36
C ILE A 110 7.67 0.25 -8.64
N VAL A 111 7.51 -0.66 -9.60
CA VAL A 111 6.25 -1.36 -9.90
C VAL A 111 6.44 -2.85 -9.62
N LEU A 112 5.57 -3.41 -8.77
CA LEU A 112 5.58 -4.84 -8.45
C LEU A 112 4.71 -5.59 -9.46
N ASN A 113 5.31 -6.39 -10.35
CA ASN A 113 4.59 -7.03 -11.47
C ASN A 113 3.47 -7.99 -11.04
N SER A 114 3.54 -8.53 -9.82
CA SER A 114 2.47 -9.40 -9.27
C SER A 114 1.22 -8.63 -8.86
N ASN A 115 1.29 -7.30 -8.73
CA ASN A 115 0.15 -6.46 -8.37
C ASN A 115 0.29 -5.06 -9.00
N PRO A 116 -0.30 -4.80 -10.17
CA PRO A 116 -0.11 -3.55 -10.93
C PRO A 116 -0.62 -2.29 -10.20
N TYR A 117 -1.23 -2.42 -9.02
CA TYR A 117 -1.76 -1.31 -8.23
C TYR A 117 -0.81 -0.78 -7.16
N VAL A 118 0.41 -1.31 -7.07
CA VAL A 118 1.39 -0.92 -6.03
C VAL A 118 2.62 -0.31 -6.72
N ALA A 119 2.52 0.99 -7.03
CA ALA A 119 3.65 1.81 -7.44
C ALA A 119 4.17 2.66 -6.28
N VAL A 120 5.49 2.76 -6.15
CA VAL A 120 6.16 3.58 -5.13
C VAL A 120 7.23 4.42 -5.80
N ASP A 121 7.07 5.74 -5.76
CA ASP A 121 8.08 6.69 -6.23
C ASP A 121 9.06 6.98 -5.11
N PHE A 122 10.34 6.84 -5.44
CA PHE A 122 11.45 7.17 -4.58
C PHE A 122 12.11 8.43 -5.13
N THR A 123 12.49 9.32 -4.24
CA THR A 123 13.42 10.41 -4.54
C THR A 123 14.43 10.49 -3.41
N HIS A 124 15.70 10.51 -3.75
CA HIS A 124 16.80 10.60 -2.80
C HIS A 124 17.70 11.77 -3.20
N GLN A 125 18.15 12.54 -2.20
CA GLN A 125 19.14 13.58 -2.38
C GLN A 125 20.21 13.43 -1.30
N ALA A 126 21.42 13.09 -1.74
CA ALA A 126 22.56 12.98 -0.86
C ALA A 126 23.12 14.38 -0.51
N PRO A 127 23.57 14.58 0.74
CA PRO A 127 23.38 13.70 1.89
C PRO A 127 22.02 13.95 2.55
N GLY A 128 21.43 12.89 3.11
CA GLY A 128 20.51 13.08 4.23
C GLY A 128 19.02 13.16 3.89
N PHE A 129 18.61 13.21 2.63
CA PHE A 129 17.20 13.37 2.27
C PHE A 129 16.62 12.18 1.52
N GLN A 130 15.38 11.84 1.88
CA GLN A 130 14.59 10.85 1.18
C GLN A 130 13.13 11.28 1.12
N ARG A 131 12.51 11.04 -0.02
CA ARG A 131 11.07 11.12 -0.24
C ARG A 131 10.58 9.80 -0.82
N LEU A 132 9.46 9.32 -0.30
CA LEU A 132 8.75 8.14 -0.75
C LEU A 132 7.31 8.54 -0.99
N LYS A 133 6.79 8.36 -2.20
CA LYS A 133 5.38 8.58 -2.52
C LYS A 133 4.76 7.28 -2.98
N CYS A 134 3.73 6.85 -2.28
CA CYS A 134 3.02 5.63 -2.59
C CYS A 134 1.77 5.97 -3.40
N SER A 135 1.49 5.16 -4.43
CA SER A 135 0.27 5.25 -5.26
C SER A 135 -1.03 5.26 -4.45
N TRP A 136 -1.04 4.69 -3.24
CA TRP A 136 -2.19 4.71 -2.32
C TRP A 136 -2.32 5.97 -1.46
N GLY A 137 -1.72 7.10 -1.89
CA GLY A 137 -1.96 8.42 -1.29
C GLY A 137 -1.20 8.70 0.02
N MET A 138 -0.10 7.98 0.26
CA MET A 138 0.81 8.21 1.39
C MET A 138 2.15 8.74 0.88
N GLU A 139 2.71 9.72 1.58
CA GLU A 139 4.04 10.24 1.29
C GLU A 139 4.87 10.34 2.58
N ILE A 140 6.15 9.99 2.49
CA ILE A 140 7.11 10.10 3.59
C ILE A 140 8.25 10.97 3.11
N ARG A 141 8.58 12.00 3.88
CA ARG A 141 9.76 12.85 3.70
C ARG A 141 10.63 12.68 4.92
N ALA A 142 11.91 12.41 4.73
CA ALA A 142 12.88 12.25 5.80
C ALA A 142 14.11 13.12 5.51
N ASP A 143 14.55 13.82 6.54
CA ASP A 143 15.80 14.58 6.60
C ASP A 143 16.60 14.10 7.81
N ALA A 144 17.62 13.29 7.59
CA ALA A 144 18.48 12.77 8.65
C ALA A 144 19.41 13.83 9.24
N VAL A 145 19.71 14.91 8.51
CA VAL A 145 20.54 16.01 9.00
C VAL A 145 19.73 16.87 9.97
N ALA A 146 18.47 17.19 9.63
CA ALA A 146 17.56 17.87 10.54
C ALA A 146 16.95 16.95 11.61
N GLY A 147 17.07 15.63 11.45
CA GLY A 147 16.50 14.64 12.36
C GLY A 147 14.97 14.63 12.34
N LYS A 148 14.37 14.85 11.17
CA LYS A 148 12.92 15.04 11.02
C LYS A 148 12.36 14.08 9.96
N THR A 149 11.17 13.58 10.24
CA THR A 149 10.35 12.85 9.28
C THR A 149 8.97 13.50 9.23
N LEU A 150 8.43 13.68 8.04
CA LEU A 150 7.05 14.09 7.82
C LEU A 150 6.35 12.96 7.05
N ILE A 151 5.28 12.44 7.63
CA ILE A 151 4.42 11.44 7.00
C ILE A 151 3.12 12.15 6.63
N LEU A 152 2.79 12.18 5.35
CA LEU A 152 1.60 12.79 4.80
C LEU A 152 0.62 11.70 4.36
N PHE A 153 -0.64 11.92 4.70
CA PHE A 153 -1.77 11.12 4.26
C PHE A 153 -2.62 12.03 3.38
N HIS A 154 -2.35 12.03 2.08
CA HIS A 154 -2.90 13.01 1.15
C HIS A 154 -4.43 12.94 1.08
N TYR A 155 -4.99 11.73 1.14
CA TYR A 155 -6.43 11.55 1.07
C TYR A 155 -7.18 12.20 2.25
N SER A 156 -6.66 12.06 3.48
CA SER A 156 -7.29 12.63 4.67
C SER A 156 -6.83 14.04 4.99
N LYS A 157 -5.91 14.60 4.19
CA LYS A 157 -5.21 15.86 4.46
C LYS A 157 -4.67 15.89 5.88
N GLN A 158 -3.97 14.83 6.26
CA GLN A 158 -3.40 14.69 7.59
C GLN A 158 -1.90 14.45 7.52
N TYR A 159 -1.22 14.79 8.61
CA TYR A 159 0.20 14.53 8.72
C TYR A 159 0.64 14.19 10.14
N ILE A 160 1.77 13.50 10.24
CA ILE A 160 2.46 13.16 11.49
C ILE A 160 3.94 13.48 11.31
N PHE A 161 4.56 13.99 12.38
CA PHE A 161 6.02 14.02 12.46
C PHE A 161 6.54 12.70 13.05
N GLY A 162 7.49 12.07 12.37
CA GLY A 162 8.24 10.94 12.92
C GLY A 162 9.37 11.38 13.85
N THR A 163 10.10 10.42 14.39
CA THR A 163 11.27 10.69 15.25
C THR A 163 12.57 10.81 14.45
N GLU A 164 13.57 11.42 15.06
CA GLU A 164 14.94 11.47 14.53
C GLU A 164 15.50 10.07 14.22
N ALA A 165 15.21 9.08 15.06
CA ALA A 165 15.65 7.70 14.83
C ALA A 165 15.05 7.11 13.54
N GLU A 166 13.79 7.42 13.24
CA GLU A 166 13.12 6.98 12.02
C GLU A 166 13.68 7.71 10.79
N ALA A 167 13.91 9.02 10.90
CA ALA A 167 14.55 9.80 9.84
C ALA A 167 15.91 9.21 9.46
N LYS A 168 16.76 8.96 10.47
CA LYS A 168 18.07 8.33 10.29
C LYS A 168 17.98 6.93 9.69
N GLN A 169 17.01 6.12 10.13
CA GLN A 169 16.85 4.77 9.62
C GLN A 169 16.43 4.77 8.15
N LEU A 170 15.42 5.55 7.79
CA LEU A 170 14.92 5.65 6.40
C LEU A 170 16.04 6.10 5.47
N VAL A 171 16.67 7.23 5.80
CA VAL A 171 17.75 7.80 4.99
C VAL A 171 18.95 6.87 4.90
N ARG A 172 19.34 6.18 5.98
CA ARG A 172 20.43 5.20 5.92
C ARG A 172 20.12 4.08 4.93
N SER A 173 18.90 3.55 4.93
CA SER A 173 18.50 2.53 3.96
C SER A 173 18.53 3.06 2.51
N ALA A 174 18.20 4.33 2.30
CA ALA A 174 18.33 4.96 0.99
C ALA A 174 19.80 5.18 0.60
N ASP A 175 20.65 5.66 1.52
CA ASP A 175 22.08 5.83 1.31
C ASP A 175 22.75 4.48 0.99
N GLU A 176 22.39 3.41 1.70
CA GLU A 176 22.87 2.05 1.45
C GLU A 176 22.49 1.57 0.03
N ALA A 177 21.23 1.79 -0.38
CA ALA A 177 20.79 1.49 -1.74
C ALA A 177 21.53 2.36 -2.78
N PHE A 178 21.77 3.64 -2.46
CA PHE A 178 22.50 4.55 -3.33
C PHE A 178 23.97 4.17 -3.51
N GLU A 179 24.65 3.79 -2.42
CA GLU A 179 26.03 3.30 -2.45
C GLU A 179 26.15 2.02 -3.28
N GLN A 180 25.12 1.17 -3.30
CA GLN A 180 25.12 0.01 -4.17
C GLN A 180 25.04 0.41 -5.65
N PHE A 181 24.24 1.41 -6.05
CA PHE A 181 24.31 1.97 -7.41
C PHE A 181 25.69 2.56 -7.73
N ARG A 182 26.35 3.19 -6.74
CA ARG A 182 27.74 3.66 -6.88
C ARG A 182 28.76 2.53 -7.00
N SER A 183 28.40 1.32 -6.58
CA SER A 183 29.25 0.14 -6.69
C SER A 183 29.02 -0.68 -7.96
N LEU A 184 28.10 -0.25 -8.85
CA LEU A 184 27.84 -0.92 -10.12
C LEU A 184 29.16 -1.17 -10.88
N PRO A 185 29.39 -2.39 -11.39
CA PRO A 185 30.59 -2.66 -12.17
C PRO A 185 30.59 -1.78 -13.43
N GLU A 186 31.78 -1.45 -13.93
CA GLU A 186 31.92 -0.72 -15.21
C GLU A 186 31.51 -1.58 -16.44
N ARG A 187 31.28 -2.88 -16.22
CA ARG A 187 30.94 -3.86 -17.25
C ARG A 187 29.78 -4.73 -16.81
N ALA A 188 28.86 -4.98 -17.74
CA ALA A 188 27.79 -5.97 -17.58
C ALA A 188 28.29 -7.39 -17.91
N ASP A 189 27.53 -8.40 -17.51
CA ASP A 189 27.83 -9.81 -17.81
C ASP A 189 27.49 -10.18 -19.26
N GLU A 190 26.42 -9.59 -19.79
CA GLU A 190 25.89 -9.91 -21.11
C GLU A 190 25.19 -8.69 -21.73
N GLU A 191 25.35 -8.49 -23.03
CA GLU A 191 24.57 -7.53 -23.82
C GLU A 191 23.35 -8.24 -24.40
N LEU A 192 22.15 -7.74 -24.10
CA LEU A 192 20.87 -8.32 -24.52
C LEU A 192 20.46 -7.90 -25.93
N GLY A 193 21.18 -6.94 -26.52
CA GLY A 193 20.92 -6.39 -27.84
C GLY A 193 20.09 -5.10 -27.81
N GLU A 194 19.57 -4.72 -28.97
CA GLU A 194 18.82 -3.48 -29.16
C GLU A 194 17.31 -3.73 -29.17
N LYS A 195 16.55 -2.83 -28.55
CA LYS A 195 15.08 -2.78 -28.59
C LYS A 195 14.65 -1.38 -29.00
N SER A 196 13.69 -1.26 -29.90
CA SER A 196 13.08 0.03 -30.27
C SER A 196 11.65 0.12 -29.75
N GLU A 197 11.33 1.18 -29.01
CA GLU A 197 10.02 1.42 -28.39
C GLU A 197 9.83 2.93 -28.24
N ASP A 198 8.65 3.44 -28.56
CA ASP A 198 8.28 4.87 -28.53
C ASP A 198 9.26 5.80 -29.25
N GLY A 199 9.82 5.33 -30.38
CA GLY A 199 10.80 6.07 -31.18
C GLY A 199 12.19 6.21 -30.53
N LYS A 200 12.41 5.60 -29.37
CA LYS A 200 13.72 5.45 -28.73
C LYS A 200 14.36 4.11 -29.12
N THR A 201 15.69 4.05 -29.06
CA THR A 201 16.44 2.81 -29.22
C THR A 201 17.20 2.55 -27.93
N PHE A 202 16.88 1.43 -27.29
CA PHE A 202 17.49 0.98 -26.06
C PHE A 202 18.50 -0.11 -26.32
N VAL A 203 19.58 -0.12 -25.55
CA VAL A 203 20.53 -1.24 -25.48
C VAL A 203 20.34 -1.90 -24.12
N GLY A 204 20.03 -3.19 -24.13
CA GLY A 204 19.83 -3.97 -22.92
C GLY A 204 21.13 -4.60 -22.43
N PHE A 205 21.32 -4.60 -21.11
CA PHE A 205 22.48 -5.20 -20.46
C PHE A 205 22.00 -6.06 -19.29
N ARG A 206 22.57 -7.24 -19.14
CA ARG A 206 22.26 -8.14 -18.03
C ARG A 206 23.41 -8.18 -17.04
N VAL A 207 23.06 -8.01 -15.78
CA VAL A 207 23.91 -8.22 -14.62
C VAL A 207 23.32 -9.38 -13.81
N ARG A 208 24.16 -10.36 -13.47
CA ARG A 208 23.81 -11.52 -12.67
C ARG A 208 24.51 -11.42 -11.32
N ASP A 209 23.83 -11.90 -10.30
CA ASP A 209 24.41 -12.07 -8.97
C ASP A 209 23.97 -13.43 -8.38
N ASN A 210 24.20 -13.63 -7.09
CA ASN A 210 23.85 -14.88 -6.42
C ASN A 210 22.33 -15.07 -6.27
N ASP A 211 21.56 -13.98 -6.23
CA ASP A 211 20.16 -14.00 -5.84
C ASP A 211 19.18 -13.59 -6.97
N GLY A 212 19.67 -13.28 -8.17
CA GLY A 212 18.81 -12.85 -9.28
C GLY A 212 19.51 -12.48 -10.60
N ILE A 213 18.70 -11.89 -11.47
CA ILE A 213 19.05 -11.34 -12.78
C ILE A 213 18.50 -9.91 -12.82
N THR A 214 19.36 -8.96 -13.17
CA THR A 214 19.00 -7.56 -13.37
C THR A 214 19.26 -7.18 -14.82
N ASP A 215 18.20 -6.86 -15.55
CA ASP A 215 18.27 -6.40 -16.94
C ASP A 215 18.09 -4.87 -16.96
N ILE A 216 19.12 -4.14 -17.38
CA ILE A 216 19.18 -2.68 -17.42
C ILE A 216 19.03 -2.24 -18.87
N TRP A 217 18.05 -1.38 -19.15
CA TRP A 217 17.81 -0.82 -20.48
C TRP A 217 18.26 0.64 -20.52
N VAL A 218 19.16 0.95 -21.46
CA VAL A 218 19.76 2.27 -21.59
C VAL A 218 19.41 2.88 -22.94
N ASP A 219 18.88 4.11 -22.95
CA ASP A 219 18.66 4.85 -24.19
C ASP A 219 20.01 5.12 -24.87
N ARG A 220 20.18 4.60 -26.09
CA ARG A 220 21.42 4.70 -26.86
C ARG A 220 21.81 6.15 -27.14
N ALA A 221 20.83 7.03 -27.38
CA ALA A 221 21.11 8.41 -27.79
C ALA A 221 21.62 9.25 -26.62
N SER A 222 20.98 9.12 -25.45
CA SER A 222 21.29 9.93 -24.27
C SER A 222 22.27 9.26 -23.31
N GLY A 223 22.44 7.94 -23.38
CA GLY A 223 23.14 7.13 -22.39
C GLY A 223 22.46 7.12 -21.03
N GLN A 224 21.15 7.43 -20.97
CA GLN A 224 20.38 7.44 -19.72
C GLN A 224 19.72 6.09 -19.49
N PRO A 225 19.75 5.56 -18.26
CA PRO A 225 18.95 4.40 -17.91
C PRO A 225 17.47 4.75 -18.04
N ASP A 226 16.70 3.91 -18.73
CA ASP A 226 15.27 4.10 -18.94
C ASP A 226 14.48 3.30 -17.90
N HIS A 227 14.73 2.00 -17.85
CA HIS A 227 14.14 1.08 -16.86
C HIS A 227 15.08 -0.06 -16.51
N VAL A 228 14.74 -0.75 -15.41
CA VAL A 228 15.43 -1.95 -14.93
C VAL A 228 14.41 -3.03 -14.60
N ASP A 229 14.58 -4.21 -15.19
CA ASP A 229 13.80 -5.40 -14.87
C ASP A 229 14.61 -6.29 -13.92
N ILE A 230 14.06 -6.57 -12.75
CA ILE A 230 14.71 -7.40 -11.72
C ILE A 230 13.94 -8.70 -11.59
N THR A 231 14.66 -9.81 -11.76
CA THR A 231 14.17 -11.16 -11.56
C THR A 231 14.91 -11.79 -10.39
N ILE A 232 14.24 -12.01 -9.27
CA ILE A 232 14.83 -12.62 -8.07
C ILE A 232 14.70 -14.14 -8.19
N LEU A 233 15.83 -14.83 -8.12
CA LEU A 233 15.98 -16.28 -8.30
C LEU A 233 16.49 -16.94 -7.01
N ALA A 234 15.73 -16.83 -5.93
CA ALA A 234 16.07 -17.54 -4.70
C ALA A 234 15.81 -19.05 -4.84
N SER A 235 16.84 -19.87 -4.59
CA SER A 235 16.73 -21.33 -4.71
C SER A 235 15.58 -21.91 -3.87
N GLY A 236 14.67 -22.63 -4.54
CA GLY A 236 13.49 -23.22 -3.91
C GLY A 236 12.32 -22.27 -3.66
N LYS A 237 12.41 -21.00 -4.10
CA LYS A 237 11.35 -19.99 -3.99
C LYS A 237 10.74 -19.64 -5.34
N GLN A 238 9.61 -18.95 -5.33
CA GLN A 238 9.00 -18.43 -6.55
C GLN A 238 9.88 -17.34 -7.16
N VAL A 239 9.91 -17.29 -8.48
CA VAL A 239 10.54 -16.18 -9.21
C VAL A 239 9.70 -14.91 -8.99
N HIS A 240 10.30 -13.91 -8.38
CA HIS A 240 9.68 -12.58 -8.24
C HIS A 240 10.22 -11.64 -9.32
N GLN A 241 9.32 -10.88 -9.93
CA GLN A 241 9.68 -9.87 -10.91
C GLN A 241 9.25 -8.48 -10.43
N MET A 242 10.15 -7.53 -10.61
CA MET A 242 9.98 -6.14 -10.26
C MET A 242 10.50 -5.29 -11.40
N LYS A 243 9.84 -4.15 -11.64
CA LYS A 243 10.27 -3.16 -12.62
C LYS A 243 10.59 -1.85 -11.93
N ILE A 244 11.73 -1.26 -12.27
CA ILE A 244 12.10 0.10 -11.88
C ILE A 244 11.97 0.96 -13.13
N ASP A 245 11.12 1.97 -13.07
CA ASP A 245 10.80 2.89 -14.16
C ASP A 245 11.10 4.35 -13.75
N ASN A 246 10.92 5.27 -14.71
CA ASN A 246 11.01 6.72 -14.48
C ASN A 246 12.32 7.16 -13.82
N ILE A 247 13.44 6.54 -14.20
CA ILE A 247 14.74 6.80 -13.59
C ILE A 247 15.23 8.20 -14.02
N ARG A 248 15.46 9.08 -13.05
CA ARG A 248 15.96 10.45 -13.25
C ARG A 248 17.17 10.68 -12.36
N LEU A 249 18.20 11.32 -12.91
CA LEU A 249 19.49 11.55 -12.25
C LEU A 249 19.87 13.03 -12.27
N GLY A 250 20.52 13.49 -11.19
CA GLY A 250 21.13 14.82 -11.16
C GLY A 250 20.09 15.94 -11.30
N GLU A 251 20.35 16.87 -12.23
CA GLU A 251 19.51 18.04 -12.51
C GLU A 251 18.12 17.69 -13.07
N GLN A 252 17.90 16.44 -13.50
CA GLN A 252 16.59 15.97 -13.98
C GLN A 252 15.61 15.65 -12.85
N VAL A 253 16.10 15.56 -11.61
CA VAL A 253 15.26 15.27 -10.45
C VAL A 253 14.63 16.57 -9.98
N GLU A 254 13.30 16.64 -10.03
CA GLU A 254 12.55 17.71 -9.39
C GLU A 254 12.62 17.52 -7.87
N ILE A 255 13.25 18.47 -7.18
CA ILE A 255 13.43 18.47 -5.72
C ILE A 255 12.24 19.16 -5.02
N ASP A 256 11.27 19.65 -5.79
CA ASP A 256 10.06 20.27 -5.26
C ASP A 256 9.29 19.28 -4.38
N GLY A 257 8.85 19.77 -3.21
CA GLY A 257 8.17 18.95 -2.20
C GLY A 257 9.10 18.11 -1.32
N MET A 258 10.40 18.42 -1.26
CA MET A 258 11.31 17.87 -0.23
C MET A 258 11.28 18.67 1.08
N ASP A 259 10.59 19.81 1.13
CA ASP A 259 10.39 20.52 2.39
C ASP A 259 9.65 19.64 3.41
N LEU A 260 9.98 19.84 4.68
CA LEU A 260 9.31 19.17 5.80
C LEU A 260 8.16 20.02 6.33
N GLU A 261 7.65 20.96 5.53
CA GLU A 261 6.48 21.75 5.87
C GLU A 261 5.24 20.99 5.36
N PRO A 262 4.29 20.66 6.25
CA PRO A 262 3.04 20.07 5.81
C PRO A 262 2.30 21.08 4.92
N PRO A 263 1.59 20.65 3.87
CA PRO A 263 0.79 21.56 3.08
C PRO A 263 -0.23 22.30 3.95
N THR A 264 -0.49 23.57 3.63
CA THR A 264 -1.27 24.47 4.50
C THR A 264 -2.70 24.01 4.79
N ASP A 265 -3.27 23.14 3.95
CA ASP A 265 -4.60 22.56 4.11
C ASP A 265 -4.59 21.21 4.86
N TYR A 266 -3.43 20.78 5.37
CA TYR A 266 -3.27 19.53 6.12
C TYR A 266 -3.36 19.80 7.61
N ASN A 267 -3.94 18.83 8.32
CA ASN A 267 -4.13 18.90 9.76
C ASN A 267 -3.17 17.94 10.44
N LEU A 268 -2.46 18.42 11.47
CA LEU A 268 -1.67 17.55 12.32
C LEU A 268 -2.61 16.52 12.91
N VAL A 269 -2.26 15.23 12.78
CA VAL A 269 -2.89 14.21 13.60
C VAL A 269 -2.47 14.54 15.02
N SER A 270 -3.34 15.27 15.71
CA SER A 270 -3.13 15.59 17.11
C SER A 270 -2.94 14.26 17.82
N GLU A 271 -1.81 14.08 18.49
CA GLU A 271 -1.71 13.12 19.58
C GLU A 271 -2.76 13.56 20.60
N THR A 272 -4.01 13.19 20.39
CA THR A 272 -5.10 13.69 21.22
C THR A 272 -4.84 13.14 22.61
N ALA A 273 -4.65 14.08 23.52
CA ALA A 273 -4.46 14.01 24.96
C ALA A 273 -5.46 13.16 25.76
N ASP A 274 -6.03 12.09 25.20
CA ASP A 274 -6.78 11.06 25.92
C ASP A 274 -5.86 10.07 26.67
N GLN A 275 -4.56 10.38 26.74
CA GLN A 275 -3.66 9.82 27.75
C GLN A 275 -3.76 10.54 29.12
N SER A 276 -4.69 11.51 29.28
CA SER A 276 -4.94 12.16 30.58
C SER A 276 -6.00 11.45 31.45
N GLY A 277 -6.35 10.20 31.11
CA GLY A 277 -6.80 9.25 32.14
C GLY A 277 -5.67 9.08 33.18
N PRO A 278 -6.00 8.89 34.48
CA PRO A 278 -4.99 8.84 35.53
C PRO A 278 -3.92 7.83 35.15
N ALA A 279 -2.67 8.30 35.09
CA ALA A 279 -1.48 7.58 34.68
C ALA A 279 -1.50 6.11 35.16
N ARG A 280 -2.05 5.21 34.33
CA ARG A 280 -1.75 3.79 34.42
C ARG A 280 -0.47 3.61 33.63
N GLY A 281 0.63 3.83 34.33
CA GLY A 281 1.96 3.48 33.84
C GLY A 281 1.98 2.03 33.38
N GLY A 282 2.43 1.87 32.13
CA GLY A 282 2.44 0.62 31.41
C GLY A 282 1.74 0.82 30.08
N GLU A 283 2.50 1.07 29.01
CA GLU A 283 2.06 0.67 27.68
C GLU A 283 1.58 -0.76 27.79
N GLN A 284 0.26 -0.95 27.82
CA GLN A 284 -0.31 -2.28 27.93
C GLN A 284 -0.02 -2.94 26.59
N GLN A 285 1.10 -3.66 26.54
CA GLN A 285 1.51 -4.43 25.39
C GLN A 285 0.35 -5.36 25.08
N LEU A 286 -0.30 -5.13 23.93
CA LEU A 286 -1.35 -6.01 23.46
C LEU A 286 -0.77 -7.43 23.46
N PRO A 287 -1.53 -8.44 23.94
CA PRO A 287 -1.07 -9.81 23.83
C PRO A 287 -0.70 -10.10 22.37
N PRO A 288 0.39 -10.86 22.12
CA PRO A 288 0.84 -11.13 20.76
C PRO A 288 -0.29 -11.81 19.98
N ILE A 289 -0.65 -11.23 18.84
CA ILE A 289 -1.62 -11.81 17.92
C ILE A 289 -0.87 -12.83 17.07
N VAL A 290 -1.16 -14.11 17.30
CA VAL A 290 -0.60 -15.22 16.52
C VAL A 290 -1.66 -15.71 15.56
N ALA A 291 -1.42 -15.55 14.26
CA ALA A 291 -2.31 -16.06 13.23
C ALA A 291 -2.28 -17.59 13.23
N ARG A 292 -3.45 -18.23 13.10
CA ARG A 292 -3.58 -19.67 12.88
C ARG A 292 -3.87 -19.91 11.41
N ILE A 293 -3.04 -20.73 10.77
CA ILE A 293 -3.25 -21.14 9.38
C ILE A 293 -4.13 -22.39 9.36
N ARG A 294 -5.27 -22.32 8.68
CA ARG A 294 -6.19 -23.46 8.52
C ARG A 294 -6.93 -23.41 7.21
N THR A 295 -7.46 -24.54 6.80
CA THR A 295 -8.42 -24.60 5.68
C THR A 295 -9.80 -24.18 6.18
N ASP A 296 -10.37 -23.12 5.62
CA ASP A 296 -11.77 -22.72 5.81
C ASP A 296 -12.62 -23.51 4.80
N PRO A 297 -13.60 -24.32 5.25
CA PRO A 297 -14.40 -25.15 4.36
C PRO A 297 -15.21 -24.30 3.38
N GLU A 298 -15.57 -24.92 2.26
CA GLU A 298 -16.50 -24.31 1.32
C GLU A 298 -17.83 -23.96 2.00
N LYS A 299 -18.45 -22.86 1.57
CA LYS A 299 -19.71 -22.39 2.16
C LYS A 299 -20.53 -21.56 1.17
N THR A 300 -21.84 -21.60 1.36
CA THR A 300 -22.74 -20.66 0.68
C THR A 300 -22.98 -19.47 1.62
N VAL A 301 -22.88 -18.26 1.09
CA VAL A 301 -23.13 -17.03 1.83
C VAL A 301 -24.20 -16.21 1.13
N ILE A 302 -25.01 -15.49 1.91
CA ILE A 302 -25.78 -14.35 1.40
C ILE A 302 -25.03 -13.09 1.81
N VAL A 303 -24.81 -12.19 0.86
CA VAL A 303 -24.08 -10.93 1.07
C VAL A 303 -24.88 -9.74 0.57
N LEU A 304 -24.61 -8.59 1.18
CA LEU A 304 -25.03 -7.27 0.74
C LEU A 304 -23.78 -6.44 0.47
N GLY A 305 -23.53 -6.14 -0.80
CA GLY A 305 -22.47 -5.22 -1.21
C GLY A 305 -22.77 -3.79 -0.78
N MET A 306 -21.76 -3.10 -0.27
CA MET A 306 -21.83 -1.76 0.28
C MET A 306 -20.71 -0.89 -0.30
N SER A 307 -21.00 0.40 -0.41
CA SER A 307 -20.00 1.41 -0.77
C SER A 307 -20.16 2.61 0.16
N GLY A 308 -19.08 3.05 0.80
CA GLY A 308 -19.08 4.14 1.76
C GLY A 308 -18.55 3.74 3.14
N PRO A 309 -18.75 4.58 4.17
CA PRO A 309 -18.14 4.41 5.49
C PRO A 309 -18.48 3.08 6.18
N HIS A 310 -17.49 2.47 6.85
CA HIS A 310 -17.62 1.21 7.61
C HIS A 310 -18.53 1.36 8.85
N GLU A 311 -18.82 2.59 9.29
CA GLU A 311 -19.76 2.89 10.36
C GLU A 311 -21.19 2.38 10.06
N GLN A 312 -21.48 2.06 8.79
CA GLN A 312 -22.78 1.50 8.38
C GLN A 312 -22.89 -0.02 8.59
N HIS A 313 -21.89 -0.71 9.16
CA HIS A 313 -21.93 -2.17 9.31
C HIS A 313 -23.17 -2.68 10.04
N LEU A 314 -23.53 -2.07 11.17
CA LEU A 314 -24.67 -2.53 11.96
C LEU A 314 -25.99 -2.39 11.18
N GLU A 315 -26.16 -1.30 10.44
CA GLU A 315 -27.32 -1.10 9.57
C GLU A 315 -27.34 -2.13 8.43
N ALA A 316 -26.19 -2.38 7.80
CA ALA A 316 -26.08 -3.33 6.71
C ALA A 316 -26.32 -4.78 7.18
N ILE A 317 -25.82 -5.17 8.36
CA ILE A 317 -26.08 -6.47 8.99
C ILE A 317 -27.59 -6.62 9.25
N ALA A 318 -28.23 -5.62 9.85
CA ALA A 318 -29.67 -5.64 10.12
C ALA A 318 -30.50 -5.79 8.84
N ARG A 319 -30.04 -5.23 7.70
CA ARG A 319 -30.68 -5.43 6.39
C ARG A 319 -30.57 -6.87 5.91
N VAL A 320 -29.42 -7.53 6.06
CA VAL A 320 -29.25 -8.94 5.69
C VAL A 320 -30.06 -9.84 6.63
N GLU A 321 -30.11 -9.55 7.93
CA GLU A 321 -30.95 -10.29 8.88
C GLU A 321 -32.44 -10.19 8.57
N ALA A 322 -32.91 -8.99 8.20
CA ALA A 322 -34.29 -8.78 7.78
C ALA A 322 -34.64 -9.61 6.53
N GLU A 323 -33.71 -9.70 5.57
CA GLU A 323 -33.88 -10.53 4.37
C GLU A 323 -33.89 -12.02 4.70
N LEU A 324 -32.94 -12.50 5.53
CA LEU A 324 -32.93 -13.88 6.01
C LEU A 324 -34.24 -14.26 6.70
N LYS A 325 -34.76 -13.37 7.56
CA LYS A 325 -36.04 -13.55 8.23
C LYS A 325 -37.20 -13.61 7.23
N ARG A 326 -37.22 -12.74 6.21
CA ARG A 326 -38.24 -12.74 5.15
C ARG A 326 -38.21 -14.04 4.35
N LEU A 327 -37.03 -14.59 4.09
CA LEU A 327 -36.82 -15.86 3.39
C LEU A 327 -37.11 -17.09 4.28
N GLY A 328 -37.31 -16.92 5.59
CA GLY A 328 -37.43 -18.03 6.53
C GLY A 328 -36.14 -18.86 6.67
N VAL A 329 -34.99 -18.24 6.37
CA VAL A 329 -33.67 -18.89 6.41
C VAL A 329 -33.00 -18.57 7.74
N LYS A 330 -32.54 -19.61 8.43
CA LYS A 330 -31.68 -19.47 9.62
C LYS A 330 -30.21 -19.44 9.17
N PRO A 331 -29.41 -18.44 9.57
CA PRO A 331 -27.97 -18.43 9.26
C PRO A 331 -27.26 -19.62 9.95
N LEU A 332 -26.22 -20.13 9.30
CA LEU A 332 -25.39 -21.25 9.79
C LEU A 332 -24.23 -20.78 10.70
N GLY A 333 -24.00 -19.48 10.78
CA GLY A 333 -22.94 -18.88 11.59
C GLY A 333 -23.14 -17.39 11.80
N GLU A 334 -22.14 -16.77 12.39
CA GLU A 334 -22.12 -15.34 12.72
C GLU A 334 -22.08 -14.44 11.48
N PRO A 335 -22.50 -13.15 11.62
CA PRO A 335 -22.28 -12.17 10.58
C PRO A 335 -20.79 -11.95 10.33
N PHE A 336 -20.46 -11.64 9.09
CA PHE A 336 -19.12 -11.23 8.71
C PHE A 336 -19.14 -10.01 7.82
N GLY A 337 -18.01 -9.28 7.80
CA GLY A 337 -17.72 -8.23 6.84
C GLY A 337 -16.47 -8.57 6.04
N GLN A 338 -16.48 -8.34 4.72
CA GLN A 338 -15.30 -8.41 3.86
C GLN A 338 -14.97 -7.03 3.31
N TYR A 339 -13.69 -6.65 3.38
CA TYR A 339 -13.18 -5.33 3.01
C TYR A 339 -12.24 -5.45 1.82
N TYR A 340 -12.65 -4.87 0.69
CA TYR A 340 -11.89 -4.96 -0.55
C TYR A 340 -10.84 -3.86 -0.67
N ASN A 341 -11.02 -2.77 0.05
CA ASN A 341 -10.10 -1.64 0.10
C ASN A 341 -10.09 -1.02 1.51
N ALA A 342 -9.31 0.05 1.70
CA ALA A 342 -9.13 0.64 3.02
C ALA A 342 -10.39 1.42 3.46
N ALA A 343 -10.66 1.46 4.76
CA ALA A 343 -11.69 2.33 5.32
C ALA A 343 -11.46 3.82 5.00
N SER A 344 -10.19 4.17 4.72
CA SER A 344 -9.76 5.50 4.30
C SER A 344 -9.85 5.71 2.79
N ASP A 345 -10.38 4.79 1.98
CA ASP A 345 -10.58 5.07 0.56
C ASP A 345 -11.69 6.12 0.33
N PRO A 346 -11.65 6.89 -0.78
CA PRO A 346 -12.74 7.79 -1.22
C PRO A 346 -14.12 7.14 -1.22
N LEU A 347 -14.13 5.86 -1.57
CA LEU A 347 -15.31 5.03 -1.62
C LEU A 347 -14.90 3.64 -1.12
N PRO A 348 -14.96 3.40 0.20
CA PRO A 348 -14.67 2.08 0.73
C PRO A 348 -15.70 1.10 0.16
N ILE A 349 -15.22 -0.02 -0.38
CA ILE A 349 -16.01 -1.10 -0.96
C ILE A 349 -15.87 -2.28 -0.01
N TRP A 350 -17.00 -2.70 0.52
CA TRP A 350 -17.07 -3.79 1.48
C TRP A 350 -18.42 -4.49 1.34
N GLU A 351 -18.54 -5.65 1.94
CA GLU A 351 -19.81 -6.36 2.02
C GLU A 351 -20.00 -6.95 3.40
N VAL A 352 -21.26 -7.15 3.77
CA VAL A 352 -21.62 -7.92 4.96
C VAL A 352 -22.50 -9.09 4.57
N GLY A 353 -22.37 -10.19 5.31
CA GLY A 353 -23.13 -11.38 5.00
C GLY A 353 -23.20 -12.38 6.13
N PHE A 354 -23.91 -13.47 5.83
CA PHE A 354 -24.05 -14.62 6.71
C PHE A 354 -23.81 -15.91 5.93
N PRO A 355 -23.17 -16.92 6.54
CA PRO A 355 -23.24 -18.29 6.03
C PRO A 355 -24.68 -18.80 6.05
N VAL A 356 -25.13 -19.42 4.96
CA VAL A 356 -26.50 -19.93 4.79
C VAL A 356 -26.49 -21.36 4.23
N PRO A 357 -27.59 -22.13 4.39
CA PRO A 357 -27.73 -23.42 3.73
C PRO A 357 -27.59 -23.31 2.20
N ALA A 358 -27.08 -24.37 1.56
CA ALA A 358 -27.07 -24.46 0.10
C ALA A 358 -28.49 -24.40 -0.47
N GLY A 359 -28.64 -23.84 -1.68
CA GLY A 359 -29.92 -23.71 -2.37
C GLY A 359 -30.76 -22.48 -1.97
N VAL A 360 -30.28 -21.66 -1.04
CA VAL A 360 -30.88 -20.34 -0.76
C VAL A 360 -30.75 -19.46 -2.00
N THR A 361 -31.81 -18.71 -2.30
CA THR A 361 -31.83 -17.72 -3.37
C THR A 361 -32.25 -16.38 -2.79
N ALA A 362 -31.62 -15.29 -3.24
CA ALA A 362 -31.97 -13.94 -2.85
C ALA A 362 -32.22 -13.06 -4.07
N GLN A 363 -32.97 -11.97 -3.88
CA GLN A 363 -33.14 -10.95 -4.91
C GLN A 363 -32.21 -9.77 -4.64
N ALA A 364 -31.85 -9.05 -5.70
CA ALA A 364 -31.08 -7.82 -5.58
C ALA A 364 -31.73 -6.87 -4.54
N PRO A 365 -30.94 -6.18 -3.70
CA PRO A 365 -29.48 -6.03 -3.80
C PRO A 365 -28.68 -7.15 -3.11
N PHE A 366 -29.34 -8.21 -2.63
CA PHE A 366 -28.66 -9.33 -1.98
C PHE A 366 -28.16 -10.33 -3.02
N GLU A 367 -26.99 -10.89 -2.78
CA GLU A 367 -26.38 -11.91 -3.62
C GLU A 367 -26.12 -13.16 -2.81
N VAL A 368 -26.40 -14.32 -3.41
CA VAL A 368 -25.97 -15.61 -2.85
C VAL A 368 -24.73 -16.06 -3.61
N ARG A 369 -23.62 -16.29 -2.89
CA ARG A 369 -22.35 -16.71 -3.48
C ARG A 369 -21.86 -18.00 -2.85
N HIS A 370 -21.14 -18.79 -3.64
CA HIS A 370 -20.39 -19.93 -3.16
C HIS A 370 -18.94 -19.51 -2.94
N ILE A 371 -18.45 -19.64 -1.71
CA ILE A 371 -17.05 -19.45 -1.35
C ILE A 371 -16.41 -20.84 -1.35
N PRO A 372 -15.41 -21.10 -2.20
CA PRO A 372 -14.74 -22.39 -2.23
C PRO A 372 -13.91 -22.61 -0.96
N GLU A 373 -13.57 -23.88 -0.71
CA GLU A 373 -12.58 -24.22 0.30
C GLU A 373 -11.29 -23.42 0.07
N THR A 374 -10.80 -22.72 1.10
CA THR A 374 -9.69 -21.77 0.97
C THR A 374 -8.75 -21.88 2.16
N LEU A 375 -7.44 -21.81 1.93
CA LEU A 375 -6.46 -21.68 3.00
C LEU A 375 -6.52 -20.25 3.57
N VAL A 376 -6.71 -20.13 4.88
CA VAL A 376 -6.86 -18.84 5.56
C VAL A 376 -5.91 -18.72 6.75
N ALA A 377 -5.49 -17.50 7.03
CA ALA A 377 -4.99 -17.12 8.33
C ALA A 377 -6.13 -16.52 9.14
N GLU A 378 -6.14 -16.77 10.45
CA GLU A 378 -7.12 -16.15 11.34
C GLU A 378 -6.61 -15.93 12.77
N ALA A 379 -7.24 -15.00 13.48
CA ALA A 379 -7.01 -14.78 14.90
C ALA A 379 -8.31 -14.34 15.59
N ASP A 380 -8.56 -14.86 16.80
CA ASP A 380 -9.66 -14.39 17.62
C ASP A 380 -9.17 -13.29 18.54
N ILE A 381 -9.81 -12.13 18.46
CA ILE A 381 -9.53 -11.00 19.32
C ILE A 381 -10.63 -10.86 20.33
N VAL A 382 -10.26 -10.90 21.61
CA VAL A 382 -11.19 -10.75 22.73
C VAL A 382 -11.13 -9.31 23.22
N GLY A 383 -12.30 -8.73 23.49
CA GLY A 383 -12.46 -7.39 24.02
C GLY A 383 -13.01 -6.40 22.97
N PRO A 384 -13.11 -5.12 23.35
CA PRO A 384 -13.67 -4.09 22.50
C PRO A 384 -13.03 -4.05 21.12
N TRP A 385 -13.85 -3.98 20.08
CA TRP A 385 -13.42 -3.74 18.70
C TRP A 385 -13.59 -2.26 18.34
N GLY A 386 -12.63 -1.67 17.61
CA GLY A 386 -12.72 -0.27 17.19
C GLY A 386 -11.36 0.42 17.13
N GLY A 387 -11.09 1.32 18.07
CA GLY A 387 -9.99 2.29 18.01
C GLY A 387 -8.56 1.74 17.89
N ASP A 388 -8.35 0.44 18.12
CA ASP A 388 -7.07 -0.26 17.94
C ASP A 388 -7.12 -1.37 16.87
N SER A 389 -8.19 -1.44 16.09
CA SER A 389 -8.40 -2.43 15.01
C SER A 389 -7.25 -2.42 13.99
N SER A 390 -6.76 -1.25 13.58
CA SER A 390 -5.64 -1.14 12.63
C SER A 390 -4.35 -1.74 13.20
N ARG A 391 -4.02 -1.48 14.48
CA ARG A 391 -2.87 -2.11 15.16
C ARG A 391 -3.01 -3.63 15.25
N ARG A 392 -4.22 -4.12 15.52
CA ARG A 392 -4.52 -5.55 15.57
C ARG A 392 -4.35 -6.19 14.18
N TRP A 393 -4.86 -5.56 13.13
CA TRP A 393 -4.63 -5.94 11.73
C TRP A 393 -3.15 -5.94 11.35
N GLY A 394 -2.39 -4.91 11.72
CA GLY A 394 -0.95 -4.87 11.47
C GLY A 394 -0.18 -6.01 12.17
N ALA A 395 -0.49 -6.29 13.44
CA ALA A 395 0.13 -7.39 14.19
C ALA A 395 -0.28 -8.77 13.64
N PHE A 396 -1.55 -8.94 13.27
CA PHE A 396 -2.05 -10.15 12.62
C PHE A 396 -1.34 -10.42 11.29
N LEU A 397 -1.30 -9.43 10.38
CA LEU A 397 -0.66 -9.58 9.07
C LEU A 397 0.84 -9.82 9.19
N ARG A 398 1.51 -9.18 10.17
CA ARG A 398 2.90 -9.50 10.50
C ARG A 398 3.07 -10.97 10.88
N SER A 399 2.21 -11.50 11.76
CA SER A 399 2.26 -12.91 12.16
C SER A 399 2.01 -13.87 10.99
N VAL A 400 1.20 -13.47 9.99
CA VAL A 400 1.02 -14.23 8.75
C VAL A 400 2.32 -14.30 7.94
N LEU A 401 2.98 -13.15 7.75
CA LEU A 401 4.25 -13.05 7.02
C LEU A 401 5.37 -13.83 7.72
N GLU A 402 5.49 -13.71 9.04
CA GLU A 402 6.49 -14.43 9.86
C GLU A 402 6.34 -15.95 9.78
N GLN A 403 5.13 -16.46 9.48
CA GLN A 403 4.86 -17.89 9.28
C GLN A 403 5.13 -18.36 7.84
N GLY A 404 5.62 -17.48 6.96
CA GLY A 404 5.88 -17.81 5.56
C GLY A 404 4.59 -17.91 4.73
N TYR A 405 3.62 -17.05 5.00
CA TYR A 405 2.39 -16.91 4.21
C TYR A 405 2.21 -15.47 3.74
N ALA A 406 1.56 -15.30 2.59
CA ALA A 406 1.19 -13.99 2.04
C ALA A 406 -0.35 -13.88 1.97
N PRO A 407 -0.93 -12.72 2.32
CA PRO A 407 -2.35 -12.45 2.07
C PRO A 407 -2.71 -12.59 0.59
N ALA A 408 -3.84 -13.24 0.31
CA ALA A 408 -4.29 -13.59 -1.04
C ALA A 408 -5.77 -13.25 -1.30
N GLY A 409 -6.38 -12.43 -0.45
CA GLY A 409 -7.78 -12.03 -0.57
C GLY A 409 -8.15 -10.86 0.35
N PRO A 410 -9.42 -10.42 0.34
CA PRO A 410 -9.88 -9.32 1.17
C PRO A 410 -9.75 -9.66 2.66
N ALA A 411 -9.56 -8.62 3.47
CA ALA A 411 -9.65 -8.75 4.92
C ALA A 411 -11.10 -9.11 5.30
N GLN A 412 -11.27 -10.04 6.23
CA GLN A 412 -12.57 -10.43 6.74
C GLN A 412 -12.60 -10.30 8.27
N GLU A 413 -13.70 -9.78 8.79
CA GLU A 413 -14.03 -9.79 10.21
C GLU A 413 -15.30 -10.60 10.43
N SER A 414 -15.36 -11.39 11.49
CA SER A 414 -16.59 -12.03 11.95
C SER A 414 -16.83 -11.66 13.40
N TRP A 415 -18.01 -11.12 13.68
CA TRP A 415 -18.35 -10.56 14.98
C TRP A 415 -19.11 -11.61 15.80
N LEU A 416 -18.48 -12.06 16.88
CA LEU A 416 -18.95 -13.13 17.75
C LEU A 416 -19.41 -12.53 19.10
N GLY A 417 -20.54 -13.05 19.60
CA GLY A 417 -21.08 -12.71 20.92
C GLY A 417 -22.21 -11.68 20.88
N ALA A 418 -22.99 -11.61 21.96
CA ALA A 418 -24.06 -10.64 22.10
C ALA A 418 -23.49 -9.24 22.33
N GLU A 419 -24.14 -8.21 21.76
CA GLU A 419 -23.80 -6.81 22.05
C GLU A 419 -24.00 -6.52 23.55
N GLY A 420 -22.91 -6.49 24.33
CA GLY A 420 -22.93 -6.27 25.78
C GLY A 420 -21.52 -6.13 26.39
N THR A 421 -21.43 -5.32 27.47
CA THR A 421 -20.30 -5.02 28.41
C THR A 421 -18.84 -5.03 27.94
N GLY A 422 -18.54 -5.18 26.63
CA GLY A 422 -17.20 -5.17 26.04
C GLY A 422 -16.31 -6.38 26.36
N ALA A 423 -16.56 -7.09 27.47
CA ALA A 423 -15.75 -8.22 27.91
C ALA A 423 -16.02 -9.52 27.12
N GLU A 424 -17.24 -9.66 26.57
CA GLU A 424 -17.65 -10.83 25.81
C GLU A 424 -17.58 -10.61 24.29
N GLN A 425 -17.30 -9.38 23.85
CA GLN A 425 -17.13 -9.08 22.43
C GLN A 425 -15.91 -9.83 21.90
N ARG A 426 -16.11 -10.57 20.81
CA ARG A 426 -15.05 -11.28 20.12
C ARG A 426 -15.11 -10.93 18.64
N THR A 427 -13.98 -10.58 18.06
CA THR A 427 -13.85 -10.42 16.60
C THR A 427 -12.86 -11.43 16.08
N GLN A 428 -13.29 -12.29 15.16
CA GLN A 428 -12.39 -13.14 14.42
C GLN A 428 -11.90 -12.39 13.18
N MET A 429 -10.62 -12.10 13.14
CA MET A 429 -9.95 -11.58 11.95
C MET A 429 -9.58 -12.76 11.07
N LYS A 430 -9.75 -12.61 9.76
CA LYS A 430 -9.45 -13.65 8.77
C LYS A 430 -8.96 -13.03 7.47
N VAL A 431 -8.01 -13.67 6.82
CA VAL A 431 -7.61 -13.33 5.44
C VAL A 431 -7.26 -14.62 4.70
N ALA A 432 -7.65 -14.72 3.43
CA ALA A 432 -7.17 -15.79 2.57
C ALA A 432 -5.65 -15.69 2.45
N VAL A 433 -4.95 -16.83 2.44
CA VAL A 433 -3.49 -16.84 2.35
C VAL A 433 -3.00 -17.86 1.33
N THR A 434 -1.85 -17.56 0.76
CA THR A 434 -1.03 -18.52 0.04
C THR A 434 0.29 -18.68 0.78
N LYS A 435 0.96 -19.82 0.62
CA LYS A 435 2.31 -19.98 1.19
C LYS A 435 3.23 -19.00 0.48
N ALA A 436 3.88 -18.12 1.23
CA ALA A 436 4.94 -17.27 0.72
C ALA A 436 6.11 -18.20 0.37
N GLN A 437 6.40 -18.31 -0.92
CA GLN A 437 7.41 -19.23 -1.42
C GLN A 437 8.80 -18.66 -1.24
#